data_AF-A0A139GXC6-F1
#
_entry.id   AF-A0A139GXC6-F1
#
_cell.length_a   1.000
_cell.length_b   1.000
_cell.length_c   1.000
_cell.angle_alpha   90.00
_cell.angle_beta   90.00
_cell.angle_gamma   90.00
#
_symmetry.space_group_name_H-M   'P 1'
#
loop_
_entity.id
_entity.type
_entity.pdbx_description
1 polymer ?
#
loop_
_entity_poly.entity_id
_entity_poly.type
_entity_poly.pdbx_seq_one_letter_code
_entity_poly.pdbx_strand_id
1 'polypeptide(L)'
;MSSVMKFWHLDDSDLPIDMSSQGHYADRFRIRKPDDKEYSLKSHLNSSAIQRWEDEKYRSNYEAIFRGDRESLDPWCMDNRPNAITDLYQAQGSCSAFHAMQGWLSMSNCGPREDTLRLLSSLKLTTASMMLRPFFTYDEEERFDPTQPAFPGATPGEDNSFLRRSFFLICNLKKTLFSVPKVRPGDYMFWHCDFAHEVESSQNGAENSSVFCNTSMPLFPYKIENMLRMRQDFRDVVPPRDFAKDFWGPCELEKDHVAREGNILSLEGRRASDLERFEDEEGLSSGQEAVKRMANEAMKE
;
A
#
# COMPACT_ATOMS: atom_id res chain seq x y z
N MET A 1 -9.92 10.57 1.67
CA MET A 1 -8.48 10.49 1.97
C MET A 1 -8.12 11.22 3.26
N SER A 2 -8.34 12.54 3.37
CA SER A 2 -8.01 13.29 4.59
C SER A 2 -8.56 12.67 5.90
N SER A 3 -9.80 12.17 5.90
CA SER A 3 -10.38 11.52 7.08
C SER A 3 -9.63 10.25 7.53
N VAL A 4 -9.09 9.45 6.61
CA VAL A 4 -8.35 8.22 6.98
C VAL A 4 -6.92 8.53 7.40
N MET A 5 -6.32 9.62 6.89
CA MET A 5 -5.00 10.06 7.34
C MET A 5 -5.01 10.57 8.79
N LYS A 6 -6.17 10.94 9.35
CA LYS A 6 -6.30 11.33 10.76
C LYS A 6 -6.10 10.17 11.77
N PHE A 7 -6.09 8.92 11.31
CA PHE A 7 -5.69 7.80 12.18
C PHE A 7 -4.20 7.78 12.45
N TRP A 8 -3.42 8.38 11.55
CA TRP A 8 -1.97 8.44 11.63
C TRP A 8 -1.52 9.69 12.39
N HIS A 9 -0.33 9.63 12.95
CA HIS A 9 0.28 10.77 13.64
C HIS A 9 1.80 10.82 13.42
N LEU A 10 2.38 11.94 13.83
CA LEU A 10 3.82 12.17 13.89
C LEU A 10 4.20 12.48 15.33
N ASP A 11 5.22 11.82 15.85
CA ASP A 11 5.81 12.19 17.15
C ASP A 11 6.76 13.38 16.97
N ASP A 12 7.49 13.41 15.85
CA ASP A 12 8.33 14.53 15.44
C ASP A 12 7.69 15.32 14.28
N SER A 13 7.13 16.50 14.60
CA SER A 13 6.50 17.40 13.63
C SER A 13 7.48 18.16 12.72
N ASP A 14 8.78 18.10 13.01
CA ASP A 14 9.83 18.69 12.17
C ASP A 14 10.18 17.78 10.97
N LEU A 15 9.75 16.52 10.99
CA LEU A 15 9.91 15.61 9.85
C LEU A 15 9.19 16.16 8.62
N PRO A 16 9.80 16.09 7.42
CA PRO A 16 9.24 16.66 6.19
C PRO A 16 8.07 15.81 5.66
N ILE A 17 6.97 15.77 6.40
CA ILE A 17 5.80 14.94 6.12
C ILE A 17 4.56 15.82 6.29
N ASP A 18 3.75 15.91 5.25
CA ASP A 18 2.46 16.58 5.31
C ASP A 18 1.32 15.56 5.14
N MET A 19 0.71 15.24 6.28
CA MET A 19 -0.40 14.31 6.42
C MET A 19 -1.74 14.88 5.91
N SER A 20 -1.79 16.20 5.68
CA SER A 20 -2.99 16.88 5.17
C SER A 20 -3.08 16.86 3.64
N SER A 21 -1.93 16.79 2.97
CA SER A 21 -1.83 16.67 1.51
C SER A 21 -1.87 15.21 1.07
N GLN A 22 -2.60 14.94 -0.02
CA GLN A 22 -2.64 13.64 -0.66
C GLN A 22 -1.69 13.62 -1.86
N GLY A 23 -0.82 12.62 -1.94
CA GLY A 23 -0.08 12.32 -3.17
C GLY A 23 -0.87 11.39 -4.10
N HIS A 24 -0.83 11.62 -5.41
CA HIS A 24 -1.44 10.73 -6.40
C HIS A 24 -0.52 9.53 -6.67
N TYR A 25 -1.09 8.34 -6.71
CA TYR A 25 -0.48 7.12 -7.24
C TYR A 25 -1.45 6.55 -8.27
N ALA A 26 -1.05 6.53 -9.53
CA ALA A 26 -1.88 5.99 -10.61
C ALA A 26 -1.84 4.46 -10.53
N ASP A 27 -2.98 3.83 -10.21
CA ASP A 27 -3.13 2.38 -10.14
C ASP A 27 -4.21 1.92 -11.13
N ARG A 28 -4.40 0.60 -11.22
CA ARG A 28 -5.30 -0.07 -12.14
C ARG A 28 -6.73 -0.14 -11.58
N PHE A 29 -7.66 -0.43 -12.46
CA PHE A 29 -8.95 -0.99 -12.07
C PHE A 29 -8.96 -2.50 -12.27
N ARG A 30 -9.78 -3.20 -11.50
CA ARG A 30 -10.02 -4.63 -11.65
C ARG A 30 -11.47 -4.84 -12.04
N ILE A 31 -11.72 -5.63 -13.08
CA ILE A 31 -13.06 -6.10 -13.46
C ILE A 31 -12.98 -7.62 -13.55
N ARG A 32 -13.57 -8.30 -12.56
CA ARG A 32 -13.60 -9.76 -12.51
C ARG A 32 -15.00 -10.27 -12.82
N LYS A 33 -15.12 -11.12 -13.84
CA LYS A 33 -16.41 -11.66 -14.28
C LYS A 33 -16.88 -12.80 -13.37
N PRO A 34 -18.18 -13.14 -13.37
CA PRO A 34 -18.66 -14.39 -12.80
C PRO A 34 -17.81 -15.59 -13.26
N ASP A 35 -17.54 -16.53 -12.34
CA ASP A 35 -16.73 -17.74 -12.55
C ASP A 35 -15.25 -17.55 -12.92
N ASP A 36 -14.77 -16.31 -13.04
CA ASP A 36 -13.37 -16.02 -13.28
C ASP A 36 -12.51 -16.48 -12.10
N LYS A 37 -11.42 -17.21 -12.38
CA LYS A 37 -10.48 -17.76 -11.40
C LYS A 37 -9.10 -17.11 -11.50
N GLU A 38 -8.90 -16.20 -12.45
CA GLU A 38 -7.64 -15.49 -12.59
C GLU A 38 -7.45 -14.49 -11.43
N TYR A 39 -6.19 -14.19 -11.12
CA TYR A 39 -5.78 -13.18 -10.14
C TYR A 39 -6.21 -13.41 -8.68
N SER A 40 -6.52 -14.65 -8.28
CA SER A 40 -6.69 -14.97 -6.85
C SER A 40 -5.33 -14.88 -6.13
N LEU A 41 -5.15 -13.84 -5.31
CA LEU A 41 -3.97 -13.67 -4.46
C LEU A 41 -4.26 -14.24 -3.06
N LYS A 42 -3.40 -15.15 -2.61
CA LYS A 42 -3.42 -15.68 -1.24
C LYS A 42 -3.07 -14.59 -0.23
N SER A 43 -3.37 -14.82 1.04
CA SER A 43 -3.00 -13.93 2.15
C SER A 43 -1.56 -13.42 2.06
N HIS A 44 -1.40 -12.10 1.96
CA HIS A 44 -0.13 -11.41 1.81
C HIS A 44 -0.14 -10.00 2.41
N LEU A 45 1.06 -9.42 2.55
CA LEU A 45 1.29 -7.98 2.67
C LEU A 45 1.93 -7.46 1.38
N ASN A 46 1.51 -6.27 0.92
CA ASN A 46 2.12 -5.59 -0.24
C ASN A 46 3.30 -4.70 0.19
N SER A 47 3.90 -4.04 -0.80
CA SER A 47 4.86 -2.94 -0.62
C SER A 47 6.13 -3.35 0.13
N SER A 48 6.53 -4.60 -0.06
CA SER A 48 7.82 -5.24 0.25
C SER A 48 7.61 -6.69 0.64
N ALA A 49 8.64 -7.50 0.40
CA ALA A 49 8.79 -8.83 0.99
C ALA A 49 9.78 -8.78 2.15
N ILE A 50 11.08 -8.87 1.86
CA ILE A 50 12.16 -9.00 2.86
C ILE A 50 12.56 -7.68 3.52
N GLN A 51 12.24 -6.54 2.89
CA GLN A 51 12.73 -5.21 3.29
C GLN A 51 12.28 -4.82 4.70
N ARG A 52 11.16 -5.34 5.21
CA ARG A 52 10.74 -5.15 6.62
C ARG A 52 11.76 -5.65 7.64
N TRP A 53 12.62 -6.59 7.26
CA TRP A 53 13.73 -7.07 8.09
C TRP A 53 15.07 -6.52 7.62
N GLU A 54 15.28 -6.37 6.32
CA GLU A 54 16.58 -6.01 5.77
C GLU A 54 16.88 -4.50 5.84
N ASP A 55 15.93 -3.66 5.43
CA ASP A 55 16.09 -2.21 5.47
C ASP A 55 16.02 -1.70 6.92
N GLU A 56 17.00 -0.89 7.33
CA GLU A 56 17.12 -0.45 8.71
C GLU A 56 15.97 0.47 9.14
N LYS A 57 15.55 1.37 8.24
CA LYS A 57 14.44 2.30 8.49
C LYS A 57 13.10 1.61 8.46
N TYR A 58 12.90 0.65 7.56
CA TYR A 58 11.69 -0.16 7.57
C TYR A 58 11.63 -1.00 8.85
N ARG A 59 12.72 -1.71 9.18
CA ARG A 59 12.83 -2.54 10.39
C ARG A 59 12.59 -1.75 11.67
N SER A 60 13.01 -0.48 11.75
CA SER A 60 12.82 0.33 12.95
C SER A 60 11.35 0.59 13.28
N ASN A 61 10.43 0.56 12.29
CA ASN A 61 8.98 0.64 12.53
C ASN A 61 8.44 -0.54 13.37
N TYR A 62 9.19 -1.64 13.44
CA TYR A 62 8.81 -2.86 14.17
C TYR A 62 9.68 -3.11 15.40
N GLU A 63 10.49 -2.13 15.83
CA GLU A 63 11.48 -2.29 16.90
C GLU A 63 10.85 -2.77 18.22
N ALA A 64 9.67 -2.25 18.57
CA ALA A 64 8.92 -2.67 19.76
C ALA A 64 8.68 -4.19 19.80
N ILE A 65 8.38 -4.81 18.64
CA ILE A 65 8.21 -6.26 18.53
C ILE A 65 9.52 -6.98 18.84
N PHE A 66 10.64 -6.55 18.23
CA PHE A 66 11.94 -7.21 18.41
C PHE A 66 12.52 -7.06 19.81
N ARG A 67 12.15 -5.99 20.53
CA ARG A 67 12.50 -5.79 21.94
C ARG A 67 11.62 -6.59 22.91
N GLY A 68 10.62 -7.32 22.40
CA GLY A 68 9.69 -8.09 23.21
C GLY A 68 8.52 -7.29 23.81
N ASP A 69 8.38 -6.01 23.45
CA ASP A 69 7.32 -5.10 23.90
C ASP A 69 6.30 -4.83 22.78
N ARG A 70 5.75 -5.91 22.23
CA ARG A 70 4.80 -5.82 21.09
C ARG A 70 3.55 -4.97 21.38
N GLU A 71 3.18 -4.77 22.65
CA GLU A 71 1.99 -4.03 23.04
C GLU A 71 2.19 -2.51 22.83
N SER A 72 3.42 -2.02 22.98
CA SER A 72 3.79 -0.62 22.72
C SER A 72 3.99 -0.31 21.24
N LEU A 73 3.96 -1.31 20.35
CA LEU A 73 3.95 -1.08 18.90
C LEU A 73 2.81 -0.13 18.55
N ASP A 74 3.15 1.05 18.04
CA ASP A 74 2.18 1.95 17.43
C ASP A 74 2.25 1.83 15.90
N PRO A 75 1.31 1.10 15.26
CA PRO A 75 1.33 0.97 13.82
C PRO A 75 1.00 2.28 13.10
N TRP A 76 0.41 3.26 13.79
CA TRP A 76 -0.08 4.52 13.22
C TRP A 76 0.91 5.68 13.31
N CYS A 77 2.09 5.46 13.89
CA CYS A 77 3.20 6.42 13.83
C CYS A 77 3.82 6.41 12.41
N MET A 78 3.95 7.59 11.81
CA MET A 78 4.44 7.75 10.44
C MET A 78 5.95 8.03 10.37
N ASP A 79 6.58 8.50 11.45
CA ASP A 79 7.92 9.11 11.47
C ASP A 79 8.98 8.40 10.60
N ASN A 80 9.10 7.08 10.74
CA ASN A 80 10.14 6.31 10.03
C ASN A 80 9.67 5.71 8.70
N ARG A 81 8.35 5.64 8.45
CA ARG A 81 7.80 4.92 7.30
C ARG A 81 8.16 5.55 5.95
N PRO A 82 8.12 6.88 5.76
CA PRO A 82 8.55 7.52 4.52
C PRO A 82 10.03 7.30 4.16
N ASN A 83 10.86 6.98 5.15
CA ASN A 83 12.29 6.74 4.97
C ASN A 83 12.62 5.26 4.74
N ALA A 84 11.62 4.37 4.76
CA ALA A 84 11.79 2.96 4.49
C ALA A 84 12.01 2.72 3.00
N ILE A 85 13.03 1.94 2.66
CA ILE A 85 13.24 1.50 1.27
C ILE A 85 12.43 0.22 1.05
N THR A 86 11.26 0.36 0.42
CA THR A 86 10.35 -0.76 0.16
C THR A 86 10.83 -1.69 -0.96
N ASP A 87 11.76 -1.22 -1.80
CA ASP A 87 12.29 -1.95 -2.95
C ASP A 87 13.84 -1.87 -3.03
N LEU A 88 14.52 -2.53 -2.09
CA LEU A 88 15.99 -2.63 -2.07
C LEU A 88 16.59 -3.28 -3.33
N TYR A 89 15.84 -4.17 -3.99
CA TYR A 89 16.35 -5.01 -5.07
C TYR A 89 16.06 -4.43 -6.45
N GLN A 90 15.21 -3.40 -6.53
CA GLN A 90 14.74 -2.80 -7.78
C GLN A 90 14.21 -3.86 -8.75
N ALA A 91 13.61 -4.90 -8.17
CA ALA A 91 13.08 -6.02 -8.90
C ALA A 91 11.81 -5.58 -9.63
N GLN A 92 11.52 -6.22 -10.76
CA GLN A 92 10.53 -5.67 -11.65
C GLN A 92 9.10 -5.99 -11.22
N GLY A 93 8.21 -5.00 -11.24
CA GLY A 93 6.84 -5.11 -10.72
C GLY A 93 6.72 -4.85 -9.21
N SER A 94 7.76 -4.29 -8.60
CA SER A 94 7.71 -3.73 -7.26
C SER A 94 6.93 -2.42 -7.22
N CYS A 95 6.30 -2.16 -6.09
CA CYS A 95 5.66 -0.88 -5.80
C CYS A 95 6.75 0.13 -5.41
N SER A 96 6.98 1.14 -6.24
CA SER A 96 8.01 2.17 -5.99
C SER A 96 7.56 3.23 -4.98
N ALA A 97 6.44 3.02 -4.29
CA ALA A 97 5.85 4.02 -3.41
C ALA A 97 5.35 3.42 -2.10
N PHE A 98 5.59 4.14 -1.00
CA PHE A 98 5.04 3.77 0.31
C PHE A 98 3.58 4.22 0.43
N HIS A 99 2.66 3.25 0.48
CA HIS A 99 1.24 3.49 0.75
C HIS A 99 0.99 3.49 2.27
N ALA A 100 0.39 4.55 2.82
CA ALA A 100 -0.06 4.53 4.21
C ALA A 100 -1.30 3.63 4.35
N MET A 101 -2.30 3.89 3.51
CA MET A 101 -3.49 3.07 3.39
C MET A 101 -3.62 2.59 1.95
N GLN A 102 -3.82 1.30 1.76
CA GLN A 102 -4.35 0.80 0.51
C GLN A 102 -5.86 0.99 0.49
N GLY A 103 -6.45 1.03 -0.70
CA GLY A 103 -7.88 1.21 -0.82
C GLY A 103 -8.40 1.00 -2.24
N TRP A 104 -9.72 0.89 -2.32
CA TRP A 104 -10.42 0.88 -3.59
C TRP A 104 -11.82 1.48 -3.46
N LEU A 105 -12.25 2.08 -4.57
CA LEU A 105 -13.62 2.52 -4.81
C LEU A 105 -14.39 1.38 -5.50
N SER A 106 -15.53 0.99 -4.93
CA SER A 106 -16.41 0.00 -5.56
C SER A 106 -17.10 0.59 -6.78
N MET A 107 -17.10 -0.16 -7.88
CA MET A 107 -17.83 0.17 -9.11
C MET A 107 -18.99 -0.79 -9.38
N SER A 108 -19.17 -1.82 -8.54
CA SER A 108 -20.25 -2.80 -8.63
C SER A 108 -20.81 -3.17 -7.25
N ASN A 109 -21.87 -3.97 -7.24
CA ASN A 109 -22.35 -4.59 -6.01
C ASN A 109 -21.57 -5.89 -5.79
N CYS A 110 -20.89 -6.02 -4.64
CA CYS A 110 -20.20 -7.24 -4.27
C CYS A 110 -20.31 -7.47 -2.76
N GLY A 111 -20.39 -8.73 -2.34
CA GLY A 111 -20.33 -9.11 -0.93
C GLY A 111 -19.49 -10.35 -0.66
N PRO A 112 -19.53 -10.85 0.58
CA PRO A 112 -18.83 -12.08 0.95
C PRO A 112 -19.12 -13.23 -0.01
N ARG A 113 -18.06 -13.92 -0.45
CA ARG A 113 -18.07 -15.01 -1.45
C ARG A 113 -18.38 -14.58 -2.88
N GLU A 114 -18.37 -13.28 -3.14
CA GLU A 114 -18.56 -12.66 -4.45
C GLU A 114 -17.28 -11.95 -4.94
N ASP A 115 -16.13 -12.59 -4.72
CA ASP A 115 -14.80 -12.07 -5.11
C ASP A 115 -14.46 -10.71 -4.45
N THR A 116 -14.65 -10.66 -3.14
CA THR A 116 -14.32 -9.49 -2.33
C THR A 116 -13.01 -9.66 -1.57
N LEU A 117 -12.56 -8.56 -0.95
CA LEU A 117 -11.39 -8.53 -0.10
C LEU A 117 -11.63 -9.31 1.20
N ARG A 118 -10.64 -10.05 1.65
CA ARG A 118 -10.59 -10.61 3.02
C ARG A 118 -9.43 -10.04 3.79
N LEU A 119 -9.66 -9.80 5.07
CA LEU A 119 -8.78 -9.08 5.98
C LEU A 119 -8.57 -9.92 7.26
N LEU A 120 -7.35 -9.94 7.81
CA LEU A 120 -7.08 -10.56 9.12
C LEU A 120 -7.52 -9.67 10.29
N SER A 121 -8.28 -10.18 11.25
CA SER A 121 -8.96 -9.36 12.26
C SER A 121 -8.11 -8.51 13.22
N SER A 122 -6.77 -8.59 13.22
CA SER A 122 -5.93 -7.81 14.14
C SER A 122 -4.63 -7.36 13.49
N LEU A 123 -4.44 -6.04 13.38
CA LEU A 123 -3.22 -5.43 12.84
C LEU A 123 -2.00 -5.79 13.70
N LYS A 124 -1.97 -5.36 14.98
CA LYS A 124 -0.80 -5.59 15.86
C LYS A 124 -0.42 -7.06 16.00
N LEU A 125 -1.39 -7.94 16.24
CA LEU A 125 -1.10 -9.37 16.43
C LEU A 125 -0.55 -9.99 15.15
N THR A 126 -1.16 -9.71 14.00
CA THR A 126 -0.70 -10.24 12.73
C THR A 126 0.69 -9.73 12.38
N THR A 127 0.93 -8.42 12.54
CA THR A 127 2.25 -7.82 12.30
C THR A 127 3.29 -8.43 13.23
N ALA A 128 3.03 -8.54 14.54
CA ALA A 128 3.97 -9.15 15.49
C ALA A 128 4.27 -10.62 15.15
N SER A 129 3.23 -11.41 14.86
CA SER A 129 3.40 -12.81 14.43
C SER A 129 4.21 -12.93 13.15
N MET A 130 4.00 -12.02 12.20
CA MET A 130 4.76 -12.00 10.95
C MET A 130 6.22 -11.68 11.19
N MET A 131 6.51 -10.57 11.87
CA MET A 131 7.87 -10.10 12.11
C MET A 131 8.71 -11.07 12.94
N LEU A 132 8.08 -11.81 13.86
CA LEU A 132 8.76 -12.80 14.70
C LEU A 132 8.92 -14.17 14.05
N ARG A 133 8.09 -14.55 13.06
CA ARG A 133 8.10 -15.92 12.52
C ARG A 133 9.47 -16.44 12.06
N PRO A 134 10.34 -15.63 11.42
CA PRO A 134 11.68 -16.08 11.00
C PRO A 134 12.54 -16.65 12.14
N PHE A 135 12.30 -16.21 13.38
CA PHE A 135 13.13 -16.58 14.54
C PHE A 135 12.60 -17.79 15.32
N PHE A 136 11.61 -18.50 14.77
CA PHE A 136 11.03 -19.68 15.41
C PHE A 136 11.06 -20.87 14.46
N THR A 137 11.33 -22.06 14.98
CA THR A 137 11.26 -23.31 14.21
C THR A 137 9.85 -23.54 13.66
N TYR A 138 9.79 -24.34 12.59
CA TYR A 138 8.54 -24.67 11.88
C TYR A 138 7.98 -26.05 12.27
N ASP A 139 8.56 -26.68 13.29
CA ASP A 139 8.04 -27.88 13.92
C ASP A 139 6.94 -27.55 14.94
N GLU A 140 6.35 -28.57 15.55
CA GLU A 140 5.26 -28.42 16.52
C GLU A 140 5.67 -27.69 17.82
N GLU A 141 6.97 -27.59 18.09
CA GLU A 141 7.49 -27.04 19.34
C GLU A 141 7.77 -25.53 19.25
N GLU A 142 7.80 -24.95 18.05
CA GLU A 142 8.03 -23.52 17.77
C GLU A 142 9.11 -22.92 18.68
N ARG A 143 10.30 -23.52 18.67
CA ARG A 143 11.44 -23.09 19.48
C ARG A 143 12.07 -21.85 18.88
N PHE A 144 12.52 -20.92 19.73
CA PHE A 144 13.26 -19.75 19.26
C PHE A 144 14.65 -20.17 18.72
N ASP A 145 14.90 -19.88 17.44
CA ASP A 145 16.18 -20.10 16.77
C ASP A 145 16.47 -18.93 15.81
N PRO A 146 17.28 -17.94 16.24
CA PRO A 146 17.61 -16.78 15.43
C PRO A 146 18.75 -17.04 14.44
N THR A 147 19.29 -18.26 14.37
CA THR A 147 20.44 -18.58 13.51
C THR A 147 20.04 -19.01 12.11
N GLN A 148 18.75 -19.31 11.90
CA GLN A 148 18.24 -19.74 10.60
C GLN A 148 18.18 -18.55 9.63
N PRO A 149 18.79 -18.63 8.44
CA PRO A 149 18.66 -17.60 7.41
C PRO A 149 17.34 -17.72 6.64
N ALA A 150 16.24 -18.04 7.33
CA ALA A 150 14.97 -18.39 6.71
C ALA A 150 13.89 -17.34 7.05
N PHE A 151 13.47 -16.58 6.04
CA PHE A 151 12.39 -15.59 6.13
C PHE A 151 11.17 -16.07 5.34
N PRO A 152 10.28 -16.85 5.96
CA PRO A 152 9.25 -17.61 5.25
C PRO A 152 8.25 -16.66 4.59
N GLY A 153 8.11 -16.77 3.27
CA GLY A 153 7.18 -15.93 2.51
C GLY A 153 7.70 -14.54 2.16
N ALA A 154 8.91 -14.17 2.58
CA ALA A 154 9.54 -12.90 2.28
C ALA A 154 10.75 -13.10 1.36
N THR A 155 10.49 -13.36 0.09
CA THR A 155 11.55 -13.60 -0.90
C THR A 155 12.20 -12.28 -1.32
N PRO A 156 13.54 -12.15 -1.32
CA PRO A 156 14.23 -11.01 -1.91
C PRO A 156 13.78 -10.70 -3.34
N GLY A 157 13.47 -9.43 -3.62
CA GLY A 157 12.98 -8.98 -4.92
C GLY A 157 11.49 -9.23 -5.20
N GLU A 158 10.73 -9.85 -4.29
CA GLU A 158 9.27 -9.87 -4.39
C GLU A 158 8.66 -8.61 -3.73
N ASP A 159 7.55 -8.12 -4.27
CA ASP A 159 6.80 -7.00 -3.68
C ASP A 159 5.86 -7.45 -2.54
N ASN A 160 5.60 -8.76 -2.47
CA ASN A 160 4.61 -9.35 -1.59
C ASN A 160 5.22 -10.31 -0.59
N SER A 161 4.93 -10.09 0.68
CA SER A 161 5.21 -11.06 1.74
C SER A 161 4.01 -11.99 1.93
N PHE A 162 4.15 -13.26 1.53
CA PHE A 162 3.05 -14.23 1.59
C PHE A 162 2.97 -14.96 2.93
N LEU A 163 1.77 -15.04 3.49
CA LEU A 163 1.54 -15.81 4.71
C LEU A 163 1.53 -17.32 4.37
N ARG A 164 2.67 -17.97 4.59
CA ARG A 164 2.89 -19.40 4.35
C ARG A 164 2.21 -20.29 5.38
N ARG A 165 2.17 -21.62 5.11
CA ARG A 165 1.55 -22.60 6.02
C ARG A 165 2.12 -22.59 7.44
N SER A 166 3.41 -22.26 7.56
CA SER A 166 4.10 -22.08 8.85
C SER A 166 3.51 -20.97 9.72
N PHE A 167 2.77 -20.00 9.16
CA PHE A 167 2.08 -18.96 9.92
C PHE A 167 0.70 -19.40 10.43
N PHE A 168 0.16 -20.53 9.94
CA PHE A 168 -1.20 -20.96 10.27
C PHE A 168 -1.34 -21.47 11.70
N LEU A 169 -0.23 -21.89 12.36
CA LEU A 169 -0.28 -22.34 13.74
C LEU A 169 -0.51 -21.17 14.70
N ILE A 170 0.12 -20.02 14.43
CA ILE A 170 0.01 -18.81 15.25
C ILE A 170 -1.27 -18.03 14.96
N CYS A 171 -1.66 -17.88 13.68
CA CYS A 171 -2.76 -17.00 13.31
C CYS A 171 -4.09 -17.71 13.06
N ASN A 172 -4.12 -19.05 12.99
CA ASN A 172 -5.29 -19.84 12.55
C ASN A 172 -6.03 -19.16 11.38
N LEU A 173 -5.31 -18.84 10.31
CA LEU A 173 -5.72 -17.91 9.26
C LEU A 173 -7.15 -18.14 8.75
N LYS A 174 -7.58 -19.41 8.64
CA LYS A 174 -8.94 -19.74 8.21
C LYS A 174 -10.04 -19.20 9.13
N LYS A 175 -9.78 -19.10 10.45
CA LYS A 175 -10.72 -18.58 11.45
C LYS A 175 -10.62 -17.07 11.66
N THR A 176 -9.53 -16.44 11.21
CA THR A 176 -9.24 -15.03 11.46
C THR A 176 -9.32 -14.15 10.21
N LEU A 177 -9.47 -14.75 9.02
CA LEU A 177 -9.74 -14.07 7.76
C LEU A 177 -11.25 -13.84 7.57
N PHE A 178 -11.64 -12.57 7.54
CA PHE A 178 -13.02 -12.14 7.35
C PHE A 178 -13.19 -11.44 6.01
N SER A 179 -14.27 -11.76 5.30
CA SER A 179 -14.67 -11.00 4.11
C SER A 179 -15.19 -9.64 4.52
N VAL A 180 -14.89 -8.62 3.71
CA VAL A 180 -15.46 -7.29 3.87
C VAL A 180 -16.99 -7.35 3.73
N PRO A 181 -17.73 -6.42 4.35
CA PRO A 181 -19.18 -6.36 4.19
C PRO A 181 -19.58 -6.13 2.73
N LYS A 182 -20.86 -6.32 2.44
CA LYS A 182 -21.41 -6.00 1.12
C LYS A 182 -21.18 -4.53 0.80
N VAL A 183 -20.58 -4.27 -0.37
CA VAL A 183 -20.32 -2.96 -0.95
C VAL A 183 -21.21 -2.71 -2.16
N ARG A 184 -21.41 -1.43 -2.46
CA ARG A 184 -22.20 -0.90 -3.58
C ARG A 184 -21.35 0.10 -4.36
N PRO A 185 -21.69 0.40 -5.62
CA PRO A 185 -21.01 1.45 -6.37
C PRO A 185 -20.96 2.76 -5.58
N GLY A 186 -19.75 3.34 -5.45
CA GLY A 186 -19.52 4.53 -4.64
C GLY A 186 -18.99 4.27 -3.22
N ASP A 187 -19.11 3.06 -2.70
CA ASP A 187 -18.52 2.69 -1.41
C ASP A 187 -17.00 2.62 -1.51
N TYR A 188 -16.31 3.07 -0.45
CA TYR A 188 -14.86 3.08 -0.38
C TYR A 188 -14.36 2.20 0.75
N MET A 189 -13.37 1.35 0.45
CA MET A 189 -12.70 0.51 1.44
C MET A 189 -11.24 0.92 1.58
N PHE A 190 -10.76 0.98 2.82
CA PHE A 190 -9.36 1.22 3.16
C PHE A 190 -8.84 0.17 4.13
N TRP A 191 -7.57 -0.18 4.01
CA TRP A 191 -6.86 -0.97 5.00
C TRP A 191 -5.42 -0.46 5.16
N HIS A 192 -4.88 -0.65 6.36
CA HIS A 192 -3.53 -0.24 6.71
C HIS A 192 -2.49 -1.01 5.89
N CYS A 193 -1.33 -0.41 5.59
CA CYS A 193 -0.29 -1.03 4.76
C CYS A 193 0.28 -2.35 5.33
N ASP A 194 0.34 -2.48 6.65
CA ASP A 194 0.72 -3.72 7.35
C ASP A 194 -0.46 -4.67 7.61
N PHE A 195 -1.61 -4.46 6.97
CA PHE A 195 -2.77 -5.33 7.11
C PHE A 195 -2.74 -6.45 6.08
N ALA A 196 -2.55 -7.68 6.55
CA ALA A 196 -2.52 -8.83 5.66
C ALA A 196 -3.92 -9.16 5.13
N HIS A 197 -3.97 -9.40 3.82
CA HIS A 197 -5.22 -9.48 3.08
C HIS A 197 -5.12 -10.48 1.92
N GLU A 198 -6.28 -10.93 1.45
CA GLU A 198 -6.39 -11.80 0.28
C GLU A 198 -7.63 -11.48 -0.54
N VAL A 199 -7.63 -11.97 -1.78
CA VAL A 199 -8.81 -11.92 -2.65
C VAL A 199 -9.49 -13.28 -2.60
N GLU A 200 -10.82 -13.28 -2.44
CA GLU A 200 -11.60 -14.52 -2.45
C GLU A 200 -11.34 -15.33 -3.74
N SER A 201 -11.16 -16.64 -3.57
CA SER A 201 -10.86 -17.54 -4.68
C SER A 201 -12.09 -17.89 -5.53
N SER A 202 -13.31 -17.55 -5.07
CA SER A 202 -14.56 -17.82 -5.77
C SER A 202 -15.37 -16.53 -5.99
N GLN A 203 -15.83 -16.32 -7.22
CA GLN A 203 -16.88 -15.37 -7.57
C GLN A 203 -18.19 -16.12 -7.77
N ASN A 204 -19.03 -16.22 -6.74
CA ASN A 204 -20.36 -16.86 -6.84
C ASN A 204 -21.49 -15.86 -7.11
N GLY A 205 -21.16 -14.59 -7.31
CA GLY A 205 -22.11 -13.54 -7.67
C GLY A 205 -22.50 -13.60 -9.14
N ALA A 206 -23.67 -13.04 -9.45
CA ALA A 206 -24.20 -12.97 -10.82
C ALA A 206 -23.65 -11.79 -11.64
N GLU A 207 -23.05 -10.80 -10.97
CA GLU A 207 -22.52 -9.57 -11.57
C GLU A 207 -20.99 -9.54 -11.52
N ASN A 208 -20.38 -8.64 -12.29
CA ASN A 208 -18.93 -8.43 -12.22
C ASN A 208 -18.52 -7.85 -10.85
N SER A 209 -17.36 -8.26 -10.35
CA SER A 209 -16.68 -7.58 -9.23
C SER A 209 -15.70 -6.56 -9.78
N SER A 210 -16.07 -5.28 -9.66
CA SER A 210 -15.35 -4.17 -10.29
C SER A 210 -14.93 -3.13 -9.26
N VAL A 211 -13.63 -2.81 -9.23
CA VAL A 211 -13.06 -1.86 -8.29
C VAL A 211 -12.02 -0.96 -8.96
N PHE A 212 -11.92 0.28 -8.53
CA PHE A 212 -10.85 1.21 -8.91
C PHE A 212 -9.88 1.35 -7.74
N CYS A 213 -8.64 0.89 -7.90
CA CYS A 213 -7.63 0.94 -6.86
C CYS A 213 -7.15 2.38 -6.68
N ASN A 214 -7.16 2.86 -5.44
CA ASN A 214 -6.66 4.20 -5.11
C ASN A 214 -6.30 4.25 -3.62
N THR A 215 -5.07 4.66 -3.37
CA THR A 215 -4.39 4.58 -2.08
C THR A 215 -4.36 5.93 -1.37
N SER A 216 -4.28 5.93 -0.04
CA SER A 216 -4.03 7.14 0.75
C SER A 216 -2.55 7.25 1.07
N MET A 217 -1.94 8.39 0.73
CA MET A 217 -0.52 8.66 0.94
C MET A 217 -0.31 10.13 1.32
N PRO A 218 0.45 10.42 2.40
CA PRO A 218 0.83 11.79 2.70
C PRO A 218 1.86 12.30 1.68
N LEU A 219 2.14 13.60 1.72
CA LEU A 219 3.25 14.20 0.98
C LEU A 219 4.54 14.05 1.81
N PHE A 220 5.62 13.56 1.20
CA PHE A 220 6.95 13.38 1.79
C PHE A 220 8.02 13.35 0.67
N PRO A 221 9.32 13.53 0.96
CA PRO A 221 10.36 13.67 -0.07
C PRO A 221 10.36 12.58 -1.15
N TYR A 222 10.41 11.30 -0.74
CA TYR A 222 10.41 10.19 -1.70
C TYR A 222 9.11 10.11 -2.53
N LYS A 223 7.99 10.63 -2.02
CA LYS A 223 6.74 10.68 -2.77
C LYS A 223 6.78 11.72 -3.89
N ILE A 224 7.43 12.86 -3.67
CA ILE A 224 7.59 13.92 -4.69
C ILE A 224 8.29 13.36 -5.93
N GLU A 225 9.39 12.63 -5.75
CA GLU A 225 10.10 12.01 -6.88
C GLU A 225 9.23 11.03 -7.68
N ASN A 226 8.39 10.25 -6.98
CA ASN A 226 7.45 9.33 -7.61
C ASN A 226 6.34 10.07 -8.37
N MET A 227 5.81 11.14 -7.79
CA MET A 227 4.73 11.93 -8.39
C MET A 227 5.21 12.66 -9.65
N LEU A 228 6.43 13.19 -9.66
CA LEU A 228 7.03 13.79 -10.86
C LEU A 228 7.14 12.80 -12.02
N ARG A 229 7.57 11.57 -11.73
CA ARG A 229 7.61 10.49 -12.74
C ARG A 229 6.22 10.15 -13.25
N MET A 230 5.26 9.94 -12.35
CA MET A 230 3.87 9.64 -12.74
C MET A 230 3.20 10.76 -13.51
N ARG A 231 3.52 12.02 -13.20
CA ARG A 231 3.09 13.20 -13.97
C ARG A 231 3.62 13.14 -15.40
N GLN A 232 4.88 12.77 -15.56
CA GLN A 232 5.48 12.60 -16.89
C GLN A 232 4.85 11.43 -17.63
N ASP A 233 4.69 10.27 -16.98
CA ASP A 233 4.03 9.09 -17.55
C ASP A 233 2.59 9.41 -18.01
N PHE A 234 1.86 10.20 -17.23
CA PHE A 234 0.51 10.68 -17.58
C PHE A 234 0.50 11.60 -18.80
N ARG A 235 1.47 12.52 -18.92
CA ARG A 235 1.62 13.41 -20.09
C ARG A 235 1.97 12.62 -21.35
N ASP A 236 2.86 11.65 -21.20
CA ASP A 236 3.35 10.79 -22.27
C ASP A 236 2.38 9.65 -22.59
N VAL A 237 1.31 9.49 -21.80
CA VAL A 237 0.24 8.52 -22.02
C VAL A 237 0.74 7.07 -21.96
N VAL A 238 1.78 6.85 -21.16
CA VAL A 238 2.42 5.55 -20.98
C VAL A 238 2.05 4.96 -19.61
N PRO A 239 2.06 3.62 -19.47
CA PRO A 239 1.88 3.00 -18.17
C PRO A 239 2.97 3.49 -17.19
N PRO A 240 2.63 3.74 -15.91
CA PRO A 240 3.63 4.04 -14.92
C PRO A 240 4.68 2.94 -14.84
N ARG A 241 5.93 3.30 -14.51
CA ARG A 241 7.07 2.36 -14.43
C ARG A 241 6.74 1.05 -13.69
N ASP A 242 6.01 1.15 -12.58
CA ASP A 242 5.63 0.03 -11.72
C ASP A 242 4.76 -1.02 -12.46
N PHE A 243 4.05 -0.59 -13.50
CA PHE A 243 3.20 -1.45 -14.33
C PHE A 243 3.75 -1.70 -15.74
N ALA A 244 4.92 -1.17 -16.08
CA ALA A 244 5.46 -1.22 -17.45
C ALA A 244 5.60 -2.65 -18.02
N LYS A 245 5.70 -3.68 -17.16
CA LYS A 245 5.79 -5.10 -17.57
C LYS A 245 4.48 -5.88 -17.52
N ASP A 246 3.47 -5.37 -16.83
CA ASP A 246 2.12 -5.94 -16.87
C ASP A 246 1.38 -5.53 -18.16
N PHE A 247 2.07 -4.79 -19.02
CA PHE A 247 1.57 -4.25 -20.23
C PHE A 247 1.64 -5.27 -21.38
N TRP A 248 0.50 -5.93 -21.66
CA TRP A 248 0.36 -6.95 -22.72
C TRP A 248 -0.66 -6.56 -23.80
N GLY A 249 -1.07 -5.29 -23.89
CA GLY A 249 -2.18 -4.84 -24.76
C GLY A 249 -1.91 -3.52 -25.51
N PRO A 250 -2.90 -2.97 -26.24
CA PRO A 250 -2.77 -1.67 -26.90
C PRO A 250 -2.69 -0.55 -25.86
N CYS A 251 -1.73 0.36 -26.04
CA CYS A 251 -1.47 1.45 -25.08
C CYS A 251 -2.59 2.46 -25.14
N GLU A 252 -2.82 3.17 -24.04
CA GLU A 252 -3.78 4.28 -24.04
C GLU A 252 -3.42 5.31 -25.12
N LEU A 253 -2.14 5.46 -25.47
CA LEU A 253 -1.63 6.17 -26.65
C LEU A 253 -2.45 5.97 -27.93
N GLU A 254 -3.00 4.78 -28.15
CA GLU A 254 -3.71 4.40 -29.38
C GLU A 254 -5.22 4.73 -29.33
N LYS A 255 -5.69 5.41 -28.28
CA LYS A 255 -7.12 5.71 -28.07
C LYS A 255 -7.42 7.20 -28.16
N ASP A 256 -8.49 7.54 -28.88
CA ASP A 256 -8.93 8.94 -29.10
C ASP A 256 -9.49 9.65 -27.84
N HIS A 257 -9.59 8.96 -26.70
CA HIS A 257 -10.31 9.43 -25.50
C HIS A 257 -9.55 9.22 -24.19
N VAL A 258 -8.23 9.41 -24.19
CA VAL A 258 -7.45 9.38 -22.94
C VAL A 258 -7.57 10.68 -22.17
N ALA A 259 -7.64 10.58 -20.84
CA ALA A 259 -7.59 11.74 -19.97
C ALA A 259 -6.27 12.53 -20.18
N ARG A 260 -6.39 13.86 -20.07
CA ARG A 260 -5.29 14.83 -20.12
C ARG A 260 -5.37 15.70 -18.88
N GLU A 261 -4.39 16.57 -18.67
CA GLU A 261 -4.37 17.50 -17.53
C GLU A 261 -5.65 18.35 -17.43
N GLY A 262 -6.28 18.70 -18.56
CA GLY A 262 -7.55 19.42 -18.59
C GLY A 262 -8.73 18.64 -17.99
N ASN A 263 -8.61 17.33 -17.80
CA ASN A 263 -9.61 16.49 -17.13
C ASN A 263 -9.42 16.45 -15.60
N ILE A 264 -8.36 17.06 -15.06
CA ILE A 264 -8.15 17.18 -13.63
C ILE A 264 -8.78 18.51 -13.19
N LEU A 265 -10.04 18.41 -12.78
CA LEU A 265 -10.93 19.57 -12.62
C LEU A 265 -10.78 20.30 -11.27
N SER A 266 -10.25 19.62 -10.24
CA SER A 266 -10.13 20.19 -8.89
C SER A 266 -8.71 20.64 -8.60
N LEU A 267 -8.57 21.69 -7.79
CA LEU A 267 -7.29 22.18 -7.31
C LEU A 267 -6.53 21.10 -6.54
N GLU A 268 -7.23 20.35 -5.69
CA GLU A 268 -6.67 19.26 -4.91
C GLU A 268 -6.16 18.12 -5.80
N GLY A 269 -6.87 17.80 -6.88
CA GLY A 269 -6.43 16.80 -7.84
C GLY A 269 -5.19 17.25 -8.62
N ARG A 270 -5.12 18.54 -8.96
CA ARG A 270 -3.94 19.12 -9.61
C ARG A 270 -2.73 19.13 -8.69
N ARG A 271 -2.88 19.54 -7.42
CA ARG A 271 -1.83 19.47 -6.39
C ARG A 271 -1.37 18.03 -6.15
N ALA A 272 -2.30 17.10 -5.99
CA ALA A 272 -1.98 15.68 -5.81
C ALA A 272 -1.21 15.08 -7.00
N SER A 273 -1.30 15.68 -8.19
CA SER A 273 -0.65 15.24 -9.42
C SER A 273 0.58 16.09 -9.81
N ASP A 274 1.10 16.94 -8.93
CA ASP A 274 2.21 17.88 -9.22
C ASP A 274 1.95 18.79 -10.44
N LEU A 275 0.70 19.18 -10.65
CA LEU A 275 0.26 20.10 -11.71
C LEU A 275 -0.09 21.49 -11.19
N GLU A 276 -0.06 21.68 -9.88
CA GLU A 276 -0.31 22.95 -9.22
C GLU A 276 0.50 23.03 -7.93
N ARG A 277 0.94 24.24 -7.58
CA ARG A 277 1.75 24.47 -6.39
C ARG A 277 0.96 24.22 -5.10
N PHE A 278 1.67 23.71 -4.10
CA PHE A 278 1.18 23.70 -2.72
C PHE A 278 1.28 25.10 -2.15
N GLU A 279 0.21 25.56 -1.49
CA GLU A 279 0.18 26.87 -0.83
C GLU A 279 0.75 26.80 0.58
N ASP A 280 1.35 27.94 0.98
CA ASP A 280 1.67 28.22 2.36
C ASP A 280 0.37 28.55 3.09
N GLU A 281 0.06 27.76 4.11
CA GLU A 281 -1.13 27.92 4.95
C GLU A 281 -0.70 28.38 6.34
N GLU A 282 -1.53 29.16 7.04
CA GLU A 282 -1.25 29.53 8.42
C GLU A 282 -1.34 28.28 9.33
N GLY A 283 -0.36 28.11 10.22
CA GLY A 283 -0.37 27.03 11.22
C GLY A 283 0.21 25.69 10.75
N LEU A 284 0.92 25.66 9.62
CA LEU A 284 1.72 24.51 9.21
C LEU A 284 2.89 24.28 10.18
N SER A 285 3.27 23.02 10.40
CA SER A 285 4.54 22.71 11.05
C SER A 285 5.73 23.04 10.12
N SER A 286 6.90 23.22 10.72
CA SER A 286 8.20 23.30 10.04
C SER A 286 8.39 22.17 9.01
N GLY A 287 8.03 20.94 9.38
CA GLY A 287 8.08 19.76 8.50
C GLY A 287 7.13 19.87 7.30
N GLN A 288 5.88 20.30 7.53
CA GLN A 288 4.91 20.53 6.45
C GLN A 288 5.35 21.62 5.48
N GLU A 289 5.86 22.73 6.00
CA GLU A 289 6.41 23.82 5.17
C GLU A 289 7.62 23.32 4.35
N ALA A 290 8.52 22.55 4.98
CA ALA A 290 9.70 22.02 4.32
C ALA A 290 9.33 21.12 3.13
N VAL A 291 8.42 20.15 3.33
CA VAL A 291 8.04 19.23 2.25
C VAL A 291 7.24 19.92 1.13
N LYS A 292 6.34 20.85 1.46
CA LYS A 292 5.60 21.63 0.44
C LYS A 292 6.56 22.50 -0.39
N ARG A 293 7.57 23.09 0.23
CA ARG A 293 8.64 23.82 -0.47
C ARG A 293 9.46 22.90 -1.38
N MET A 294 9.86 21.72 -0.90
CA MET A 294 10.54 20.72 -1.72
C MET A 294 9.72 20.33 -2.95
N ALA A 295 8.41 20.05 -2.78
CA ALA A 295 7.52 19.72 -3.89
C ALA A 295 7.42 20.86 -4.90
N ASN A 296 7.24 22.09 -4.41
CA ASN A 296 7.17 23.30 -5.23
C ASN A 296 8.47 23.61 -5.98
N GLU A 297 9.62 23.28 -5.42
CA GLU A 297 10.92 23.41 -6.07
C GLU A 297 11.11 22.35 -7.15
N ALA A 298 10.81 21.09 -6.83
CA ALA A 298 10.93 19.97 -7.75
C ALA A 298 9.99 20.10 -8.97
N MET A 299 8.85 20.79 -8.84
CA MET A 299 7.95 21.10 -9.95
C MET A 299 8.50 22.12 -10.97
N LYS A 300 9.55 22.89 -10.62
CA LYS A 300 10.16 23.88 -11.53
C LYS A 300 11.11 23.26 -12.56
N GLU A 301 11.60 22.06 -12.27
CA GLU A 301 12.43 21.24 -13.16
C GLU A 301 11.59 20.55 -14.23
#